data_AF-A0AA47BR39-F1
#
_entry.id   AF-A0AA47BR39-F1
#
_cell.length_a   1.000
_cell.length_b   1.000
_cell.length_c   1.000
_cell.angle_alpha   90.00
_cell.angle_beta   90.00
_cell.angle_gamma   90.00
#
_symmetry.space_group_name_H-M   'P 1'
#
loop_
_entity.id
_entity.type
_entity.pdbx_description
1 polymer ?
#
loop_
_entity_poly.entity_id
_entity_poly.type
_entity_poly.pdbx_seq_one_letter_code
_entity_poly.pdbx_strand_id
1 'polypeptide(L)' 'RIRKITPAGVVSTLAGTGSEGHADGTGNTAQFYHPTGVAVDSFGNVYVVDSVNHLIRKIEYKVP' A
#
# COMPACT_ATOMS: atom_id res chain seq x y z
N ARG A 1 -1.90 3.46 5.83
CA ARG A 1 -0.88 2.41 5.56
C ARG A 1 -1.55 1.15 5.02
N ILE A 2 -0.84 0.32 4.27
CA ILE A 2 -1.32 -0.93 3.65
C ILE A 2 -0.70 -2.13 4.37
N ARG A 3 -1.52 -3.12 4.71
CA ARG A 3 -1.12 -4.30 5.49
C ARG A 3 -1.08 -5.54 4.60
N LYS A 4 -0.13 -6.44 4.87
CA LYS A 4 -0.03 -7.77 4.26
C LYS A 4 -0.26 -8.82 5.34
N ILE A 5 -1.02 -9.86 5.00
CA ILE A 5 -1.28 -11.00 5.88
C ILE A 5 -0.84 -12.26 5.15
N THR A 6 -0.03 -13.10 5.79
CA THR A 6 0.35 -14.41 5.23
C THR A 6 -0.73 -15.46 5.53
N PRO A 7 -0.77 -16.61 4.81
CA PRO A 7 -1.67 -17.71 5.15
C PRO A 7 -1.52 -18.23 6.59
N ALA A 8 -0.35 -18.06 7.20
CA ALA A 8 -0.09 -18.38 8.61
C ALA A 8 -0.63 -17.30 9.58
N GLY A 9 -1.33 -16.28 9.09
CA GLY A 9 -1.89 -15.19 9.90
C GLY A 9 -0.89 -14.12 10.33
N VAL A 10 0.34 -14.13 9.82
CA VAL A 10 1.35 -13.13 10.17
C VAL A 10 1.02 -11.81 9.48
N VAL A 11 0.82 -10.74 10.26
CA VAL A 11 0.51 -9.41 9.75
C VAL A 11 1.76 -8.52 9.71
N SER A 12 2.07 -7.96 8.56
CA SER A 12 3.14 -6.97 8.39
C SER A 12 2.63 -5.69 7.71
N THR A 13 3.47 -4.66 7.66
CA THR A 13 3.21 -3.45 6.87
C THR A 13 3.84 -3.65 5.49
N LEU A 14 3.03 -3.56 4.45
CA LEU A 14 3.50 -3.59 3.07
C LEU A 14 4.05 -2.22 2.67
N ALA A 15 3.30 -1.16 2.96
CA ALA A 15 3.68 0.22 2.68
C ALA A 15 2.99 1.20 3.63
N GLY A 16 3.60 2.36 3.85
CA GLY A 16 3.01 3.46 4.59
C GLY A 16 3.55 3.63 6.01
N THR A 17 3.77 4.88 6.42
CA THR A 17 4.16 5.25 7.80
C THR A 17 3.08 4.94 8.83
N GLY A 18 1.80 5.08 8.45
CA GLY A 18 0.65 5.04 9.35
C GLY A 18 0.06 6.41 9.66
N SER A 19 0.80 7.49 9.40
CA SER A 19 0.29 8.86 9.44
C SER A 19 -0.36 9.23 8.11
N GLU A 20 -1.41 10.05 8.19
CA GLU A 20 -2.06 10.63 7.03
C GLU A 20 -1.12 11.60 6.30
N GLY A 21 -1.18 11.60 4.97
CA GLY A 21 -0.37 12.47 4.13
C GLY A 21 -0.30 12.01 2.69
N HIS A 22 0.49 12.74 1.90
CA HIS A 22 0.72 12.47 0.49
C HIS A 22 2.23 12.43 0.22
N ALA A 23 2.79 11.23 0.20
CA ALA A 23 4.18 11.01 -0.17
C ALA A 23 4.32 9.66 -0.88
N ASP A 24 5.00 9.65 -2.02
CA ASP A 24 5.54 8.42 -2.59
C ASP A 24 6.79 7.99 -1.82
N GLY A 25 7.13 6.71 -1.89
CA GLY A 25 8.28 6.17 -1.19
C GLY A 25 8.28 4.64 -1.18
N THR A 26 9.42 4.06 -0.79
CA THR A 26 9.57 2.61 -0.65
C THR A 26 9.15 2.17 0.76
N GLY A 27 8.27 1.18 0.84
CA GLY A 27 7.91 0.55 2.12
C GLY A 27 7.31 1.55 3.11
N ASN A 28 7.95 1.73 4.26
CA ASN A 28 7.43 2.53 5.37
C ASN A 28 7.60 4.06 5.21
N THR A 29 8.15 4.55 4.09
CA THR A 29 8.30 6.00 3.85
C THR A 29 7.13 6.62 3.09
N ALA A 30 6.32 5.80 2.40
CA ALA A 30 5.12 6.29 1.74
C ALA A 30 4.09 6.84 2.75
N GLN A 31 3.24 7.77 2.30
CA GLN A 31 2.09 8.25 3.05
C GLN A 31 0.82 8.15 2.19
N PHE A 32 -0.27 7.79 2.86
CA PHE A 32 -1.60 7.63 2.29
C PHE A 32 -2.58 8.41 3.17
N TYR A 33 -3.65 8.91 2.60
CA TYR A 33 -4.72 9.61 3.30
C TYR A 33 -6.06 8.91 3.06
N HIS A 34 -6.49 8.17 4.08
CA HIS A 34 -7.73 7.39 4.09
C HIS A 34 -7.85 6.42 2.89
N PRO A 35 -6.96 5.42 2.79
CA PRO A 35 -7.06 4.40 1.75
C PRO A 35 -8.27 3.49 1.99
N THR A 36 -9.11 3.29 0.97
CA THR A 36 -10.42 2.58 1.11
C THR A 36 -10.52 1.28 0.34
N GLY A 37 -9.63 1.05 -0.63
CA GLY A 37 -9.69 -0.13 -1.49
C GLY A 37 -8.30 -0.57 -1.94
N VAL A 38 -8.16 -1.87 -2.20
CA VAL A 38 -6.95 -2.49 -2.75
C VAL A 38 -7.29 -3.53 -3.82
N ALA A 39 -6.46 -3.61 -4.85
CA ALA A 39 -6.49 -4.66 -5.86
C ALA A 39 -5.06 -5.14 -6.18
N VAL A 40 -4.91 -6.38 -6.61
CA VAL A 40 -3.60 -6.98 -6.93
C VAL A 40 -3.63 -7.49 -8.37
N ASP A 41 -2.62 -7.15 -9.17
CA ASP A 41 -2.48 -7.69 -10.54
C ASP A 41 -1.73 -9.03 -10.57
N SER A 42 -1.65 -9.65 -11.76
CA SER A 42 -0.97 -10.94 -11.96
C SER A 42 0.55 -10.89 -11.75
N PHE A 43 1.14 -9.69 -11.72
CA PHE A 43 2.56 -9.48 -11.40
C PHE A 43 2.79 -9.23 -9.91
N GLY A 44 1.72 -9.19 -9.10
CA GLY A 44 1.77 -8.95 -7.67
C GLY A 44 1.82 -7.47 -7.28
N ASN A 45 1.71 -6.54 -8.23
CA ASN A 45 1.61 -5.12 -7.88
C ASN A 45 0.29 -4.85 -7.18
N VAL A 46 0.31 -3.93 -6.20
CA VAL A 46 -0.88 -3.55 -5.43
C VAL A 46 -1.32 -2.15 -5.84
N TYR A 47 -2.58 -2.01 -6.22
CA TYR A 47 -3.23 -0.73 -6.51
C TYR A 47 -4.09 -0.33 -5.31
N VAL A 48 -3.99 0.94 -4.90
CA VAL A 48 -4.61 1.47 -3.69
C VAL A 48 -5.47 2.66 -4.05
N VAL A 49 -6.72 2.68 -3.57
CA VAL A 49 -7.61 3.85 -3.65
C VAL A 49 -7.28 4.77 -2.48
N ASP A 50 -6.46 5.80 -2.73
CA ASP A 50 -6.02 6.79 -1.74
C ASP A 50 -7.00 7.97 -1.71
N SER A 51 -8.14 7.76 -1.04
CA SER A 51 -9.40 8.45 -1.35
C SER A 51 -9.37 9.95 -1.11
N VAL A 52 -8.76 10.40 0.00
CA VAL A 52 -8.72 11.83 0.35
C VAL A 52 -7.66 12.56 -0.47
N ASN A 53 -6.62 11.85 -0.92
CA ASN A 53 -5.66 12.39 -1.86
C ASN A 53 -6.19 12.40 -3.31
N HIS A 54 -7.36 11.80 -3.58
CA HIS A 54 -7.95 11.68 -4.92
C HIS A 54 -7.07 10.94 -5.94
N LEU A 55 -6.38 9.89 -5.49
CA LEU A 55 -5.43 9.14 -6.31
C LEU A 55 -5.71 7.63 -6.32
N ILE A 56 -5.35 7.00 -7.43
CA ILE A 56 -5.03 5.56 -7.46
C ILE A 56 -3.51 5.43 -7.41
N ARG A 57 -2.99 4.81 -6.36
CA ARG A 57 -1.55 4.66 -6.12
C ARG A 57 -1.12 3.22 -6.45
N LYS A 58 0.07 3.04 -6.99
CA LYS A 58 0.66 1.71 -7.28
C LYS A 58 1.82 1.43 -6.34
N ILE A 59 1.81 0.25 -5.71
CA ILE A 59 2.93 -0.35 -5.01
C ILE A 59 3.49 -1.43 -5.93
N GLU A 60 4.68 -1.19 -6.47
CA GLU A 60 5.36 -2.15 -7.32
C GLU A 60 5.83 -3.36 -6.49
N TYR A 61 5.54 -4.56 -6.98
CA TYR A 61 6.18 -5.77 -6.46
C TYR A 61 7.53 -5.93 -7.15
N LYS A 62 8.61 -5.81 -6.37
CA LYS A 62 9.95 -6.11 -6.86
C LYS A 62 10.16 -7.62 -6.78
N VAL A 63 10.43 -8.24 -7.92
CA VAL A 63 10.90 -9.63 -7.96
C VAL A 63 12.19 -9.68 -7.13
N PRO A 64 12.34 -10.65 -6.21
CA PRO A 64 13.58 -10.84 -5.47
C PRO A 64 14.79 -11.10 -6.39
#